data_AF-A0A955H4B2-F1
#
_entry.id   AF-A0A955H4B2-F1
#
_cell.length_a   1.000
_cell.length_b   1.000
_cell.length_c   1.000
_cell.angle_alpha   90.00
_cell.angle_beta   90.00
_cell.angle_gamma   90.00
#
_symmetry.space_group_name_H-M   'P 1'
#
loop_
_entity.id
_entity.type
_entity.pdbx_description
1 polymer ?
#
loop_
_entity_poly.entity_id
_entity_poly.type
_entity_poly.pdbx_seq_one_letter_code
_entity_poly.pdbx_strand_id
1 'polypeptide(L)'
;MKKGEDYIGVAVGFRCHDGKGNYLMHRRGSNCRDECGKWDFGGGALKFGEKIEDGLRREVKEEYGADIISCELLCHRETFREQGGKLTHWVGF
;
A
#
# COMPACT_ATOMS: atom_id res chain seq x y z
N MET A 1 16.95 9.90 5.96
CA MET A 1 16.68 8.48 6.26
C MET A 1 15.56 7.99 5.37
N LYS A 2 15.71 6.82 4.74
CA LYS A 2 14.76 6.18 3.82
C LYS A 2 13.88 5.18 4.57
N LYS A 3 12.56 5.33 4.46
CA LYS A 3 11.58 4.40 5.03
C LYS A 3 11.79 3.00 4.47
N GLY A 4 11.76 2.00 5.34
CA GLY A 4 11.96 0.61 4.98
C GLY A 4 13.41 0.20 4.82
N GLU A 5 14.35 1.11 4.56
CA GLU A 5 15.80 0.81 4.46
C GLU A 5 16.53 1.20 5.75
N ASP A 6 16.49 2.48 6.12
CA ASP A 6 17.24 3.02 7.27
C ASP A 6 16.47 2.82 8.61
N TYR A 7 15.16 2.62 8.54
CA TYR A 7 14.26 2.32 9.66
C TYR A 7 12.99 1.64 9.16
N ILE A 8 12.21 1.04 10.06
CA ILE A 8 10.97 0.34 9.74
C ILE A 8 10.00 1.31 9.05
N GLY A 9 9.61 0.97 7.81
CA GLY A 9 8.59 1.70 7.09
C GLY A 9 7.20 1.30 7.58
N VAL A 10 6.31 2.27 7.78
CA VAL A 10 4.89 2.01 8.06
C VAL A 10 4.07 2.39 6.84
N ALA A 11 3.18 1.50 6.42
CA ALA A 11 2.37 1.66 5.23
C ALA A 11 0.92 1.25 5.47
N VAL A 12 0.04 1.68 4.57
CA VAL A 12 -1.33 1.21 4.46
C VAL A 12 -1.52 0.59 3.09
N GLY A 13 -2.08 -0.61 3.05
CA GLY A 13 -2.49 -1.31 1.84
C GLY A 13 -4.00 -1.47 1.82
N PHE A 14 -4.60 -1.49 0.64
CA PHE A 14 -6.05 -1.62 0.53
C PHE A 14 -6.48 -2.76 -0.37
N ARG A 15 -7.74 -3.17 -0.24
CA ARG A 15 -8.41 -4.12 -1.14
C ARG A 15 -9.81 -3.58 -1.37
N CYS A 16 -10.04 -3.02 -2.54
CA CYS A 16 -11.35 -2.50 -2.91
C CYS A 16 -12.18 -3.62 -3.53
N HIS A 17 -13.40 -3.81 -3.03
CA HIS A 17 -14.34 -4.79 -3.55
C HIS A 17 -15.73 -4.19 -3.74
N ASP A 18 -16.52 -4.79 -4.62
CA ASP A 18 -17.90 -4.36 -4.93
C ASP A 18 -18.97 -5.00 -4.01
N GLY A 19 -18.54 -5.80 -3.04
CA GLY A 19 -19.42 -6.56 -2.13
C GLY A 19 -20.03 -7.82 -2.75
N LYS A 20 -19.70 -8.15 -4.01
CA LYS A 20 -20.19 -9.32 -4.76
C LYS A 20 -19.09 -10.35 -5.00
N GLY A 21 -17.97 -10.22 -4.31
CA GLY A 21 -16.79 -11.07 -4.46
C GLY A 21 -15.81 -10.62 -5.54
N ASN A 22 -16.04 -9.49 -6.21
CA ASN A 22 -15.09 -8.93 -7.17
C ASN A 22 -14.16 -7.93 -6.49
N TYR A 23 -12.88 -7.99 -6.84
CA TYR A 23 -11.87 -7.08 -6.34
C TYR A 23 -11.20 -6.31 -7.47
N LEU A 24 -10.84 -5.06 -7.19
CA LEU A 24 -10.07 -4.24 -8.11
C LEU A 24 -8.58 -4.38 -7.81
N MET A 25 -7.81 -4.66 -8.86
CA MET A 25 -6.36 -4.62 -8.88
C MET A 25 -5.90 -3.79 -10.08
N HIS A 26 -4.75 -3.13 -9.97
CA HIS A 26 -4.08 -2.53 -11.11
C HIS A 26 -2.78 -3.29 -11.43
N ARG A 27 -2.35 -3.23 -12.69
CA ARG A 27 -1.03 -3.73 -13.06
C ARG A 27 -0.02 -2.59 -12.97
N ARG A 28 1.03 -2.76 -12.17
CA ARG A 28 2.06 -1.74 -11.92
C ARG A 28 2.78 -1.38 -13.22
N GLY A 29 2.90 -0.07 -13.49
CA GLY A 29 3.53 0.47 -14.70
C GLY A 29 5.05 0.26 -14.71
N SER A 30 5.69 0.53 -15.85
CA SER A 30 7.14 0.41 -16.01
C SER A 30 7.95 1.41 -15.18
N ASN A 31 7.32 2.53 -14.80
CA ASN A 31 7.96 3.61 -14.04
C ASN A 31 7.79 3.44 -12.52
N CYS A 32 7.16 2.36 -12.06
CA CYS A 32 7.07 2.07 -10.64
C CYS A 32 8.46 1.78 -10.07
N ARG A 33 8.68 2.12 -8.79
CA ARG A 33 9.96 1.84 -8.11
C ARG A 33 10.24 0.34 -8.02
N ASP A 34 9.19 -0.45 -7.89
CA ASP A 34 9.24 -1.88 -7.60
C ASP A 34 8.07 -2.63 -8.24
N GLU A 35 8.24 -3.96 -8.33
CA GLU A 35 7.20 -4.90 -8.77
C GLU A 35 6.58 -4.55 -10.14
N CYS A 36 7.34 -3.92 -11.04
CA CYS A 36 6.88 -3.51 -12.36
C CYS A 36 6.26 -4.69 -13.14
N GLY A 37 5.10 -4.46 -13.73
CA GLY A 37 4.36 -5.48 -14.49
C GLY A 37 3.58 -6.48 -13.64
N LYS A 38 3.68 -6.45 -12.31
CA LYS A 38 2.87 -7.30 -11.42
C LYS A 38 1.52 -6.66 -11.11
N TRP A 39 0.56 -7.51 -10.77
CA TRP A 39 -0.73 -7.09 -10.24
C TRP A 39 -0.60 -6.70 -8.77
N ASP A 40 -1.21 -5.59 -8.42
CA ASP A 40 -1.18 -5.02 -7.09
C ASP A 40 -2.57 -4.46 -6.74
N PHE A 41 -2.91 -4.52 -5.46
CA PHE A 41 -4.14 -3.87 -4.99
C PHE A 41 -3.94 -2.38 -4.75
N GLY A 42 -2.71 -1.97 -4.44
CA GLY A 42 -2.37 -0.58 -4.16
C GLY A 42 -2.13 -0.27 -2.67
N GLY A 43 -1.65 0.94 -2.44
CA GLY A 43 -1.31 1.47 -1.12
C GLY A 43 0.05 2.15 -1.08
N GLY A 44 0.39 2.68 0.09
CA GLY A 44 1.60 3.48 0.23
C GLY A 44 2.00 3.79 1.67
N ALA A 45 3.13 4.50 1.79
CA ALA A 45 3.75 4.77 3.08
C ALA A 45 2.99 5.86 3.84
N LEU A 46 2.66 5.60 5.11
CA LEU A 46 2.02 6.61 5.97
C LEU A 46 2.98 7.76 6.25
N LYS A 47 2.42 8.97 6.32
CA LYS A 47 3.13 10.19 6.73
C LYS A 47 3.19 10.30 8.25
N PHE A 48 4.17 11.03 8.77
CA PHE A 48 4.26 11.24 10.22
C PHE A 48 3.02 12.01 10.71
N GLY A 49 2.36 11.49 11.74
CA GLY A 49 1.12 12.06 12.28
C GLY A 49 -0.14 11.77 11.45
N GLU A 50 -0.04 11.05 10.33
CA GLU A 50 -1.19 10.63 9.51
C GLU A 50 -1.89 9.45 10.18
N LYS A 51 -3.22 9.53 10.34
CA LYS A 51 -4.01 8.37 10.76
C LYS A 51 -4.04 7.34 9.65
N ILE A 52 -4.13 6.06 10.01
CA ILE A 52 -4.21 4.96 9.04
C ILE A 52 -5.36 5.18 8.04
N GLU A 53 -6.55 5.56 8.53
CA GLU A 53 -7.72 5.81 7.68
C GLU A 53 -7.54 7.01 6.74
N ASP A 54 -6.86 8.07 7.19
CA ASP A 54 -6.58 9.24 6.34
C ASP A 54 -5.60 8.87 5.23
N GLY A 55 -4.56 8.10 5.56
CA GLY A 55 -3.64 7.53 4.58
C GLY A 55 -4.36 6.60 3.60
N LEU A 56 -5.23 5.72 4.09
CA LEU A 56 -6.04 4.81 3.27
C LEU A 56 -6.86 5.59 2.23
N ARG A 57 -7.60 6.62 2.67
CA ARG A 57 -8.41 7.48 1.79
C ARG A 57 -7.55 8.19 0.76
N ARG A 58 -6.39 8.71 1.17
CA ARG A 58 -5.45 9.37 0.28
C ARG A 58 -4.92 8.42 -0.80
N GLU A 59 -4.41 7.26 -0.42
CA GLU A 59 -3.82 6.31 -1.38
C GLU A 59 -4.88 5.78 -2.37
N VAL A 60 -6.10 5.47 -1.91
CA VAL A 60 -7.20 5.08 -2.82
C VAL A 60 -7.54 6.20 -3.80
N LYS A 61 -7.54 7.46 -3.34
CA LYS A 61 -7.80 8.61 -4.21
C LYS A 61 -6.69 8.82 -5.22
N GLU A 62 -5.43 8.70 -4.80
CA GLU A 62 -4.24 8.89 -5.64
C GLU A 62 -4.13 7.80 -6.72
N GLU A 63 -4.40 6.54 -6.38
CA GLU A 63 -4.19 5.41 -7.29
C GLU A 63 -5.43 5.02 -8.12
N TYR A 64 -6.64 5.15 -7.54
CA TYR A 64 -7.90 4.77 -8.21
C TYR A 64 -8.81 5.95 -8.55
N GLY A 65 -8.51 7.17 -8.09
CA GLY A 65 -9.38 8.33 -8.31
C GLY A 65 -10.74 8.24 -7.59
N ALA A 66 -10.91 7.27 -6.69
CA ALA A 66 -12.18 6.93 -6.06
C ALA A 66 -12.26 7.44 -4.61
N ASP A 67 -13.49 7.56 -4.10
CA ASP A 67 -13.76 7.89 -2.70
C ASP A 67 -14.25 6.62 -1.97
N ILE A 68 -13.76 6.42 -0.74
CA ILE A 68 -14.10 5.24 0.07
C ILE A 68 -15.49 5.40 0.69
N ILE A 69 -16.39 4.46 0.39
CA ILE A 69 -17.73 4.36 0.98
C ILE A 69 -17.65 3.93 2.45
N SER A 70 -16.92 2.85 2.71
CA SER A 70 -16.64 2.31 4.05
C SER A 70 -15.32 1.54 4.03
N CYS A 71 -14.68 1.39 5.18
CA CYS A 71 -13.47 0.58 5.34
C CYS A 71 -13.47 -0.15 6.68
N GLU A 72 -12.82 -1.31 6.69
CA GLU A 72 -12.54 -2.08 7.89
C GLU A 72 -11.07 -2.54 7.87
N LEU A 73 -10.48 -2.72 9.05
CA LEU A 73 -9.13 -3.27 9.17
C LEU A 73 -9.18 -4.77 8.90
N LEU A 74 -8.45 -5.23 7.89
CA LEU A 74 -8.36 -6.65 7.57
C LEU A 74 -7.31 -7.36 8.44
N CYS A 75 -6.08 -6.87 8.42
CA CYS A 75 -4.96 -7.42 9.18
C CYS A 75 -3.79 -6.44 9.20
N HIS A 76 -2.77 -6.74 10.00
CA HIS A 76 -1.45 -6.15 9.81
C HIS A 76 -0.50 -7.20 9.24
N ARG A 77 0.50 -6.76 8.48
CA ARG A 77 1.54 -7.64 7.93
C ARG A 77 2.92 -7.04 8.13
N GLU A 78 3.80 -7.83 8.72
CA GLU A 78 5.23 -7.56 8.74
C GLU A 78 5.87 -8.17 7.48
N THR A 79 6.67 -7.38 6.78
CA THR A 79 7.23 -7.73 5.48
C THR A 79 8.72 -7.45 5.43
N PHE A 80 9.51 -8.52 5.36
CA PHE A 80 10.95 -8.50 5.11
C PHE A 80 11.20 -8.86 3.64
N ARG A 81 11.88 -7.98 2.89
CA ARG A 81 12.16 -8.18 1.46
C ARG A 81 13.58 -7.75 1.12
N GLU A 82 14.17 -8.36 0.11
CA GLU A 82 15.36 -7.81 -0.55
C GLU A 82 14.95 -7.18 -1.87
N GLN A 83 15.30 -5.90 -2.08
CA GLN A 83 15.07 -5.18 -3.32
C GLN A 83 16.35 -4.49 -3.78
N GLY A 84 16.83 -4.87 -4.97
CA GLY A 84 18.05 -4.29 -5.55
C GLY A 84 19.30 -4.44 -4.65
N GLY A 85 19.44 -5.58 -3.97
CA GLY A 85 20.53 -5.85 -3.03
C GLY A 85 20.40 -5.16 -1.67
N LYS A 86 19.24 -4.57 -1.36
CA LYS A 86 18.97 -3.93 -0.08
C LYS A 86 17.86 -4.64 0.67
N LEU A 87 18.12 -4.93 1.94
CA LEU A 87 17.09 -5.39 2.86
C LEU A 87 16.11 -4.26 3.14
N THR A 88 14.83 -4.59 3.12
CA THR A 88 13.75 -3.68 3.47
C THR A 88 12.81 -4.29 4.49
N HIS A 89 12.36 -3.49 5.46
CA HIS A 89 11.43 -3.89 6.51
C HIS A 89 10.23 -2.94 6.58
N TRP A 90 9.04 -3.49 6.35
CA TRP A 90 7.77 -2.77 6.38
C TRP A 90 6.74 -3.42 7.30
N VAL A 91 6.02 -2.59 8.04
CA VAL A 91 4.76 -2.96 8.72
C VAL A 91 3.62 -2.29 7.96
N GLY A 92 2.72 -3.10 7.40
CA GLY A 92 1.55 -2.65 6.66
C GLY A 92 0.25 -2.91 7.42
N PHE A 93 -0.71 -2.01 7.29
CA PHE A 93 -2.09 -2.13 7.77
C PHE A 93 -3.08 -2.18 6.60
#